data_AF-A0A3S1PDC8-F1
#
_entry.id   AF-A0A3S1PDC8-F1
#
_cell.length_a   1.000
_cell.length_b   1.000
_cell.length_c   1.000
_cell.angle_alpha   90.00
_cell.angle_beta   90.00
_cell.angle_gamma   90.00
#
_symmetry.space_group_name_H-M   'P 1'
#
loop_
_entity.id
_entity.type
_entity.pdbx_description
1 polymer ?
#
loop_
_entity_poly.entity_id
_entity_poly.type
_entity_poly.pdbx_seq_one_letter_code
_entity_poly.pdbx_strand_id
1 'polypeptide(L)' 'KAEHFADEAADTGMSKWTLTGTTRQGVKKEVRGCDFYTFRDGKVIRKDSYWKIVE' A
#
# COMPACT_ATOMS: atom_id res chain seq x y z
N LYS A 1 5.42 7.04 7.83
CA LYS A 1 4.07 7.29 8.41
C LYS A 1 3.07 6.81 7.38
N ALA A 2 2.15 5.91 7.74
CA ALA A 2 1.10 5.50 6.82
C ALA A 2 0.07 6.63 6.69
N GLU A 3 -0.41 6.86 5.48
CA GLU A 3 -1.45 7.84 5.18
C GLU A 3 -2.52 7.14 4.36
N HIS A 4 -3.78 7.37 4.72
CA HIS A 4 -4.92 6.70 4.13
C HIS A 4 -5.93 7.73 3.63
N PHE A 5 -6.48 7.48 2.46
CA PHE A 5 -7.46 8.32 1.78
C PHE A 5 -8.62 7.43 1.36
N ALA A 6 -9.84 7.89 1.54
CA ALA A 6 -11.04 7.17 1.12
C ALA A 6 -11.98 8.15 0.41
N ASP A 7 -12.56 7.69 -0.69
CA ASP A 7 -13.69 8.33 -1.36
C ASP A 7 -14.87 7.38 -1.26
N GLU A 8 -15.77 7.67 -0.33
CA GLU A 8 -16.97 6.86 -0.08
C GLU A 8 -17.95 6.93 -1.25
N ALA A 9 -18.01 8.05 -1.98
CA ALA A 9 -18.91 8.19 -3.13
C ALA A 9 -18.45 7.35 -4.32
N ALA A 10 -17.15 7.11 -4.43
CA ALA A 10 -16.56 6.29 -5.48
C ALA A 10 -16.27 4.84 -5.05
N ASP A 11 -16.58 4.44 -3.81
CA ASP A 11 -16.20 3.15 -3.23
C ASP A 11 -14.70 2.82 -3.45
N THR A 12 -13.82 3.82 -3.30
CA THR A 12 -12.38 3.64 -3.50
C THR A 12 -11.55 4.23 -2.37
N GLY A 13 -10.30 3.80 -2.27
CA GLY A 13 -9.35 4.35 -1.32
C GLY A 13 -7.92 4.13 -1.73
N MET A 14 -7.00 4.80 -1.03
CA MET A 14 -5.57 4.69 -1.26
C MET A 14 -4.82 4.69 0.07
N SER A 15 -3.77 3.90 0.18
CA SER A 15 -2.83 3.96 1.30
C SER A 15 -1.40 4.17 0.80
N LYS A 16 -0.66 5.10 1.40
CA LYS A 16 0.79 5.20 1.24
C LYS A 16 1.48 4.40 2.34
N TRP A 17 2.53 3.67 2.00
CA TRP A 17 3.25 2.83 2.95
C TRP A 17 4.77 2.86 2.74
N THR A 18 5.48 2.48 3.81
CA THR A 18 6.91 2.19 3.81
C THR A 18 7.11 0.81 4.41
N LEU A 19 7.76 -0.09 3.68
CA LEU A 19 8.15 -1.42 4.13
C LEU A 19 9.64 -1.41 4.44
N THR A 20 10.00 -1.84 5.64
CA THR A 20 11.39 -2.07 6.02
C THR A 20 11.60 -3.56 6.27
N GLY A 21 12.79 -4.05 5.93
CA GLY A 21 13.11 -5.45 6.12
C GLY A 21 14.59 -5.74 5.99
N THR A 22 14.99 -6.93 6.41
CA THR A 22 16.34 -7.44 6.25
C THR A 22 16.27 -8.72 5.43
N THR A 23 17.01 -8.76 4.32
CA THR A 23 17.11 -9.96 3.47
C THR A 23 17.80 -11.10 4.23
N ARG A 24 17.70 -12.33 3.72
CA ARG A 24 18.40 -13.49 4.31
C ARG A 24 19.93 -13.32 4.33
N GLN A 25 20.47 -12.48 3.46
CA GLN A 25 21.89 -12.13 3.37
C GLN A 25 22.28 -10.97 4.31
N GLY A 26 21.38 -10.50 5.17
CA GLY A 26 21.65 -9.42 6.12
C GLY A 26 21.52 -8.00 5.55
N VAL A 27 21.18 -7.85 4.27
CA VAL A 27 21.02 -6.54 3.62
C VAL A 27 19.73 -5.87 4.10
N LYS A 28 19.82 -4.64 4.62
CA LYS A 28 18.67 -3.80 4.97
C LYS A 28 18.01 -3.24 3.70
N LYS A 29 16.68 -3.24 3.69
CA LYS A 29 15.85 -2.69 2.62
C LYS A 29 14.81 -1.73 3.21
N GLU A 30 14.63 -0.60 2.52
CA GLU A 30 13.50 0.31 2.70
C GLU A 30 12.82 0.44 1.34
N VAL A 31 11.54 0.10 1.28
CA VAL A 31 10.73 0.18 0.06
C VAL A 31 9.53 1.06 0.35
N ARG A 32 9.15 1.90 -0.61
CA ARG A 32 7.95 2.72 -0.51
C ARG A 32 6.92 2.23 -1.52
N GLY A 33 5.67 2.55 -1.30
CA GLY A 33 4.63 2.22 -2.26
C GLY A 33 3.28 2.76 -1.87
N CYS A 34 2.30 2.36 -2.66
CA CYS A 34 0.90 2.63 -2.37
C CYS A 34 0.02 1.46 -2.76
N ASP A 35 -1.12 1.38 -2.08
CA ASP A 35 -2.19 0.44 -2.39
C ASP A 35 -3.42 1.24 -2.84
N PHE A 36 -4.05 0.82 -3.94
CA PHE A 36 -5.38 1.29 -4.35
C PHE A 36 -6.42 0.24 -3.97
N TYR A 37 -7.50 0.68 -3.36
CA TYR A 37 -8.59 -0.15 -2.86
C TYR A 37 -9.87 0.10 -3.63
N THR A 38 -10.64 -0.96 -3.85
CA THR A 38 -12.06 -0.87 -4.21
C THR A 38 -12.88 -1.55 -3.11
N PHE A 39 -13.95 -0.89 -2.71
CA PHE A 39 -14.85 -1.33 -1.66
C PHE A 39 -16.18 -1.81 -2.24
N ARG A 40 -16.88 -2.66 -1.47
CA ARG A 40 -18.29 -3.00 -1.65
C ARG A 40 -18.83 -3.40 -0.29
N ASP A 41 -19.96 -2.82 0.12
CA ASP A 41 -20.59 -3.09 1.42
C ASP A 41 -19.61 -2.91 2.60
N GLY A 42 -18.78 -1.87 2.54
CA GLY A 42 -17.75 -1.58 3.55
C GLY A 42 -16.57 -2.56 3.61
N LYS A 43 -16.45 -3.49 2.65
CA LYS A 43 -15.37 -4.48 2.58
C LYS A 43 -14.45 -4.22 1.40
N VAL A 44 -13.16 -4.47 1.58
CA VAL A 44 -12.19 -4.46 0.47
C VAL A 44 -12.46 -5.65 -0.44
N ILE A 45 -12.84 -5.38 -1.69
CA ILE A 45 -13.02 -6.42 -2.71
C ILE A 45 -11.87 -6.48 -3.71
N ARG A 46 -11.04 -5.42 -3.77
CA ARG A 46 -9.83 -5.37 -4.59
C ARG A 46 -8.77 -4.53 -3.91
N LYS A 47 -7.51 -4.97 -4.06
CA LYS A 47 -6.33 -4.20 -3.67
C LYS A 47 -5.23 -4.34 -4.72
N ASP A 48 -4.89 -3.24 -5.38
CA ASP A 48 -3.73 -3.18 -6.27
C ASP A 48 -2.56 -2.52 -5.54
N SER A 49 -1.45 -3.25 -5.38
CA SER A 49 -0.25 -2.75 -4.70
C SER A 49 0.84 -2.35 -5.69
N TYR A 50 1.26 -1.09 -5.62
CA TYR A 50 2.34 -0.53 -6.43
C TYR A 50 3.57 -0.26 -5.56
N TRP A 51 4.67 -0.88 -5.93
CA TRP A 51 5.93 -0.81 -5.20
C TRP A 51 6.86 0.17 -5.92
N LYS A 52 7.32 1.18 -5.19
CA LYS A 52 8.46 2.01 -5.59
C LYS A 52 9.71 1.40 -4.99
N ILE A 53 10.25 0.42 -5.71
CA ILE A 53 11.59 -0.11 -5.44
C ILE A 53 12.57 0.90 -6.03
N VAL A 54 13.37 1.53 -5.17
CA VAL A 54 14.52 2.31 -5.60
C VAL A 54 15.70 1.35 -5.50
N GLU A 55 16.27 0.96 -6.64
CA GLU A 55 17.47 0.11 -6.70
C GLU A 55 18.74 0.88 -6.31
#